data_AF-A0A813JBV4-F1
#
_entry.id   AF-A0A813JBV4-F1
#
_cell.length_a   1.000
_cell.length_b   1.000
_cell.length_c   1.000
_cell.angle_alpha   90.00
_cell.angle_beta   90.00
_cell.angle_gamma   90.00
#
_symmetry.space_group_name_H-M   'P 1'
#
loop_
_entity.id
_entity.type
_entity.pdbx_description
1 polymer ?
#
loop_
_entity_poly.entity_id
_entity_poly.type
_entity_poly.pdbx_seq_one_letter_code
_entity_poly.pdbx_strand_id
1 'polypeptide(L)'
;DRGAHAILRALFYLKIGARVVKLFKNNLGRAAAHALMDWLVVTPIAVLELHLSHNFIPREGAVDILKAIAYNTAYPIETGRGRVLPLWLRLEQNMVVQPDELVKGADAQMKKIREASGQFVSSGPMLCECKDTGCRSDFCSLARPGGHCPLAQLTYLSHQRDARVRIPAEAQAWQVTREPKEEAARWRMQPAVSRDTTPAATPTNASSLAVDVAQADAGAAAA
;
A
#
# COMPACT_ATOMS: atom_id res chain seq x y z
N ASP A 1 0.96 12.53 -12.47
CA ASP A 1 0.88 12.29 -11.00
C ASP A 1 -0.36 12.78 -10.27
N ARG A 2 -0.66 14.09 -10.26
CA ARG A 2 -1.76 14.65 -9.45
C ARG A 2 -3.13 14.00 -9.70
N GLY A 3 -3.45 13.71 -10.97
CA GLY A 3 -4.69 13.01 -11.33
C GLY A 3 -4.79 11.60 -10.72
N ALA A 4 -3.70 10.82 -10.79
CA ALA A 4 -3.66 9.49 -10.17
C ALA A 4 -3.82 9.59 -8.65
N HIS A 5 -3.14 10.53 -7.99
CA HIS A 5 -3.30 10.77 -6.56
C HIS A 5 -4.74 11.14 -6.18
N ALA A 6 -5.39 12.02 -6.95
CA ALA A 6 -6.79 12.39 -6.71
C ALA A 6 -7.75 11.20 -6.83
N ILE A 7 -7.59 10.36 -7.86
CA ILE A 7 -8.40 9.15 -8.04
C ILE A 7 -8.18 8.16 -6.90
N LEU A 8 -6.92 7.89 -6.53
CA LEU A 8 -6.59 6.96 -5.44
C LEU A 8 -7.13 7.44 -4.09
N ARG A 9 -7.07 8.77 -3.83
CA ARG A 9 -7.73 9.36 -2.67
C ARG A 9 -9.24 9.17 -2.72
N ALA A 10 -9.90 9.38 -3.85
CA ALA A 10 -11.33 9.16 -3.97
C ALA A 10 -11.69 7.69 -3.69
N LEU A 11 -10.96 6.72 -4.26
CA LEU A 11 -11.15 5.29 -3.97
C LEU A 11 -10.97 5.00 -2.47
N PHE A 12 -9.94 5.58 -1.85
CA PHE A 12 -9.66 5.43 -0.44
C PHE A 12 -10.79 5.96 0.46
N TYR A 13 -11.19 7.23 0.30
CA TYR A 13 -12.21 7.85 1.16
C TYR A 13 -13.61 7.27 0.95
N LEU A 14 -13.94 6.87 -0.28
CA LEU A 14 -15.21 6.22 -0.61
C LEU A 14 -15.19 4.72 -0.29
N LYS A 15 -14.06 4.19 0.21
CA LYS A 15 -13.86 2.76 0.53
C LYS A 15 -14.17 1.83 -0.64
N ILE A 16 -13.85 2.28 -1.86
CA ILE A 16 -14.04 1.51 -3.09
C ILE A 16 -12.82 0.62 -3.31
N GLY A 17 -13.01 -0.69 -3.17
CA GLY A 17 -12.03 -1.68 -3.61
C GLY A 17 -12.07 -1.85 -5.13
N ALA A 18 -10.91 -1.86 -5.78
CA ALA A 18 -10.80 -2.09 -7.22
C ALA A 18 -10.02 -3.37 -7.49
N ARG A 19 -10.64 -4.30 -8.24
CA ARG A 19 -9.96 -5.55 -8.67
C ARG A 19 -9.00 -5.32 -9.82
N VAL A 20 -9.26 -4.33 -10.66
CA VAL A 20 -8.44 -4.04 -11.84
C VAL A 20 -8.22 -2.54 -11.91
N VAL A 21 -6.96 -2.12 -11.92
CA VAL A 21 -6.55 -0.71 -12.03
C VAL A 21 -5.62 -0.57 -13.21
N LYS A 22 -6.05 0.21 -14.21
CA LYS A 22 -5.30 0.45 -15.45
C LYS A 22 -4.99 1.93 -15.57
N LEU A 23 -3.73 2.29 -15.36
CA LEU A 23 -3.21 3.65 -15.45
C LEU A 23 -2.05 3.72 -16.45
N PHE A 24 -2.12 2.96 -17.54
CA PHE A 24 -1.08 2.91 -18.58
C PHE A 24 -1.11 4.17 -19.46
N LYS A 25 0.04 4.61 -19.99
CA LYS A 25 0.15 5.80 -20.87
C LYS A 25 -0.40 7.10 -20.26
N ASN A 26 -0.13 7.35 -18.98
CA ASN A 26 -0.68 8.49 -18.23
C ASN A 26 0.41 9.46 -17.71
N ASN A 27 1.64 9.38 -18.22
CA ASN A 27 2.77 10.18 -17.76
C ASN A 27 2.96 10.15 -16.24
N LEU A 28 2.85 8.97 -15.63
CA LEU A 28 3.00 8.79 -14.18
C LEU A 28 4.46 8.65 -13.78
N GLY A 29 4.89 9.38 -12.76
CA GLY A 29 6.22 9.32 -12.17
C GLY A 29 6.22 8.77 -10.75
N ARG A 30 7.27 9.11 -10.00
CA ARG A 30 7.48 8.61 -8.63
C ARG A 30 6.35 9.00 -7.67
N ALA A 31 5.79 10.19 -7.82
CA ALA A 31 4.71 10.67 -6.95
C ALA A 31 3.44 9.83 -7.08
N ALA A 32 3.05 9.43 -8.30
CA ALA A 32 1.94 8.50 -8.48
C ALA A 32 2.25 7.12 -7.91
N ALA A 33 3.47 6.61 -8.07
CA ALA A 33 3.89 5.34 -7.48
C ALA A 33 3.83 5.36 -5.94
N HIS A 34 4.20 6.48 -5.32
CA HIS A 34 4.10 6.65 -3.87
C HIS A 34 2.64 6.72 -3.40
N ALA A 35 1.77 7.42 -4.12
CA ALA A 35 0.33 7.41 -3.82
C ALA A 35 -0.29 6.00 -4.00
N LEU A 36 0.16 5.24 -5.01
CA LEU A 36 -0.23 3.85 -5.20
C LEU A 36 0.23 2.96 -4.04
N MET A 37 1.45 3.15 -3.54
CA MET A 37 1.96 2.42 -2.36
C MET A 37 1.00 2.60 -1.19
N ASP A 38 0.69 3.84 -0.81
CA ASP A 38 -0.24 4.13 0.28
C ASP A 38 -1.59 3.43 0.08
N TRP A 39 -2.14 3.49 -1.13
CA TRP A 39 -3.42 2.85 -1.48
C TRP A 39 -3.39 1.33 -1.38
N LEU A 40 -2.36 0.72 -1.95
CA LEU A 40 -2.18 -0.71 -1.97
C LEU A 40 -1.96 -1.30 -0.58
N VAL A 41 -1.37 -0.55 0.36
CA VAL A 41 -1.20 -1.01 1.75
C VAL A 41 -2.56 -1.20 2.45
N VAL A 42 -3.51 -0.31 2.20
CA VAL A 42 -4.76 -0.20 2.98
C VAL A 42 -6.00 -0.69 2.25
N THR A 43 -5.93 -0.99 0.95
CA THR A 43 -7.09 -1.49 0.20
C THR A 43 -7.54 -2.83 0.79
N PRO A 44 -8.82 -2.97 1.20
CA PRO A 44 -9.32 -4.19 1.83
C PRO A 44 -9.46 -5.34 0.82
N ILE A 45 -9.57 -5.01 -0.47
CA ILE A 45 -9.65 -5.97 -1.56
C ILE A 45 -8.35 -5.88 -2.35
N ALA A 46 -7.64 -7.00 -2.42
CA ALA A 46 -6.44 -7.11 -3.24
C ALA A 46 -6.76 -6.86 -4.72
N VAL A 47 -5.96 -6.00 -5.34
CA VAL A 47 -5.99 -5.73 -6.77
C VAL A 47 -5.49 -6.98 -7.50
N LEU A 48 -6.24 -7.46 -8.49
CA LEU A 48 -5.88 -8.58 -9.36
C LEU A 48 -4.99 -8.17 -10.52
N GLU A 49 -5.26 -7.01 -11.12
CA GLU A 49 -4.45 -6.49 -12.21
C GLU A 49 -4.11 -5.02 -11.97
N LEU A 50 -2.82 -4.71 -11.96
CA LEU A 50 -2.28 -3.35 -11.92
C LEU A 50 -1.44 -3.10 -13.17
N HIS A 51 -1.97 -2.29 -14.07
CA HIS A 51 -1.33 -2.00 -15.36
C HIS A 51 -0.79 -0.58 -15.37
N LEU A 52 0.54 -0.45 -15.31
CA LEU A 52 1.28 0.81 -15.21
C LEU A 52 2.23 1.04 -16.39
N SER A 53 2.05 0.30 -17.48
CA SER A 53 2.92 0.37 -18.64
C SER A 53 2.94 1.75 -19.29
N HIS A 54 4.04 2.07 -19.99
CA HIS A 54 4.21 3.31 -20.76
C HIS A 54 4.09 4.58 -19.92
N ASN A 55 4.60 4.55 -18.69
CA ASN A 55 4.71 5.71 -17.82
C ASN A 55 6.19 6.09 -17.64
N PHE A 56 6.52 6.79 -16.56
CA PHE A 56 7.87 7.25 -16.19
C PHE A 56 8.19 6.92 -14.73
N ILE A 57 7.64 5.81 -14.22
CA ILE A 57 7.88 5.35 -12.85
C ILE A 57 9.34 4.91 -12.75
N PRO A 58 10.15 5.51 -11.85
CA PRO A 58 11.53 5.11 -11.67
C PRO A 58 11.63 3.84 -10.80
N ARG A 59 12.84 3.28 -10.70
CA ARG A 59 13.14 2.08 -9.88
C ARG A 59 12.59 2.19 -8.45
N GLU A 60 12.76 3.33 -7.81
CA GLU A 60 12.30 3.58 -6.43
C GLU A 60 10.78 3.49 -6.31
N GLY A 61 10.05 4.01 -7.31
CA GLY A 61 8.60 3.93 -7.34
C GLY A 61 8.09 2.49 -7.53
N ALA A 62 8.76 1.71 -8.38
CA ALA A 62 8.45 0.28 -8.53
C ALA A 62 8.72 -0.51 -7.24
N VAL A 63 9.81 -0.18 -6.54
CA VAL A 63 10.12 -0.76 -5.22
C VAL A 63 9.07 -0.42 -4.18
N ASP A 64 8.59 0.83 -4.13
CA ASP A 64 7.53 1.24 -3.19
C ASP A 64 6.22 0.47 -3.42
N ILE A 65 5.83 0.25 -4.69
CA ILE A 65 4.67 -0.58 -5.05
C ILE A 65 4.86 -2.02 -4.56
N LEU A 66 6.03 -2.62 -4.76
CA LEU A 66 6.32 -4.01 -4.34
C LEU A 66 6.29 -4.17 -2.81
N LYS A 67 6.82 -3.20 -2.07
CA LYS A 67 6.71 -3.18 -0.60
C LYS A 67 5.25 -3.11 -0.14
N ALA A 68 4.42 -2.28 -0.78
CA ALA A 68 3.01 -2.17 -0.42
C ALA A 68 2.28 -3.51 -0.53
N ILE A 69 2.55 -4.25 -1.60
CA ILE A 69 2.00 -5.59 -1.82
C ILE A 69 2.46 -6.57 -0.71
N ALA A 70 3.70 -6.44 -0.23
CA ALA A 70 4.18 -7.25 0.89
C ALA A 70 3.57 -6.85 2.24
N TYR A 71 3.26 -5.57 2.47
CA TYR A 71 2.58 -5.14 3.69
C TYR A 71 1.11 -5.55 3.72
N ASN A 72 0.43 -5.59 2.57
CA ASN A 72 -0.99 -5.90 2.53
C ASN A 72 -1.26 -7.40 2.61
N THR A 73 -1.94 -7.79 3.68
CA THR A 73 -2.26 -9.18 4.02
C THR A 73 -3.27 -9.83 3.05
N ALA A 74 -3.96 -9.04 2.23
CA ALA A 74 -4.90 -9.52 1.22
C ALA A 74 -4.21 -10.17 0.01
N TYR A 75 -2.87 -10.10 -0.08
CA TYR A 75 -2.07 -10.81 -1.08
C TYR A 75 -1.42 -12.07 -0.49
N PRO A 76 -1.32 -13.19 -1.26
CA PRO A 76 -1.83 -13.36 -2.62
C PRO A 76 -3.37 -13.44 -2.64
N ILE A 77 -3.97 -13.24 -3.81
CA ILE A 77 -5.41 -13.15 -3.95
C ILE A 77 -6.01 -14.54 -3.86
N GLU A 78 -6.88 -14.75 -2.87
CA GLU A 78 -7.75 -15.92 -2.84
C GLU A 78 -8.94 -15.71 -3.78
N THR A 79 -8.99 -16.54 -4.82
CA THR A 79 -10.14 -16.67 -5.70
C THR A 79 -11.08 -17.75 -5.17
N GLY A 80 -12.32 -17.77 -5.65
CA GLY A 80 -13.27 -18.82 -5.29
C GLY A 80 -12.68 -20.22 -5.54
N ARG A 81 -13.08 -21.20 -4.71
CA ARG A 81 -12.60 -22.60 -4.75
C ARG A 81 -11.16 -22.83 -4.27
N GLY A 82 -10.65 -21.97 -3.37
CA GLY A 82 -9.36 -22.17 -2.71
C GLY A 82 -8.14 -21.97 -3.62
N ARG A 83 -8.32 -21.33 -4.78
CA ARG A 83 -7.24 -21.03 -5.71
C ARG A 83 -6.63 -19.68 -5.37
N VAL A 84 -5.31 -19.63 -5.24
CA VAL A 84 -4.54 -18.39 -5.00
C VAL A 84 -3.89 -17.88 -6.29
N LEU A 85 -3.85 -16.56 -6.47
CA LEU A 85 -3.22 -15.89 -7.60
C LEU A 85 -2.34 -14.72 -7.14
N PRO A 86 -1.16 -14.50 -7.76
CA PRO A 86 -0.39 -13.28 -7.55
C PRO A 86 -1.11 -12.08 -8.19
N LEU A 87 -0.78 -10.87 -7.73
CA LEU A 87 -1.10 -9.65 -8.48
C LEU A 87 -0.45 -9.71 -9.86
N TRP A 88 -1.22 -9.48 -10.93
CA TRP A 88 -0.66 -9.25 -12.26
C TRP A 88 -0.20 -7.78 -12.37
N LEU A 89 1.11 -7.55 -12.33
CA LEU A 89 1.71 -6.22 -12.36
C LEU A 89 2.49 -5.99 -13.67
N ARG A 90 1.99 -5.07 -14.50
CA ARG A 90 2.65 -4.65 -15.75
C ARG A 90 3.39 -3.33 -15.54
N LEU A 91 4.70 -3.33 -15.75
CA LEU A 91 5.59 -2.17 -15.57
C LEU A 91 6.43 -1.86 -16.83
N GLU A 92 6.04 -2.36 -18.00
CA GLU A 92 6.76 -2.14 -19.25
C GLU A 92 6.83 -0.65 -19.62
N GLN A 93 7.86 -0.22 -20.33
CA GLN A 93 8.03 1.14 -20.82
C GLN A 93 7.93 2.20 -19.70
N ASN A 94 8.59 1.92 -18.56
CA ASN A 94 8.83 2.88 -17.47
C ASN A 94 10.32 3.25 -17.42
N MET A 95 10.81 3.77 -16.28
CA MET A 95 12.21 4.19 -16.06
C MET A 95 12.90 3.31 -15.01
N VAL A 96 12.63 2.00 -15.01
CA VAL A 96 13.21 1.07 -14.04
C VAL A 96 14.62 0.65 -14.48
N VAL A 97 15.64 1.21 -13.82
CA VAL A 97 17.04 0.81 -14.08
C VAL A 97 17.36 -0.54 -13.44
N GLN A 98 18.13 -1.38 -14.15
CA GLN A 98 18.58 -2.71 -13.71
C GLN A 98 17.43 -3.61 -13.19
N PRO A 99 16.45 -3.97 -14.04
CA PRO A 99 15.23 -4.68 -13.63
C PRO A 99 15.52 -6.01 -12.90
N ASP A 100 16.50 -6.80 -13.35
CA ASP A 100 16.87 -8.06 -12.69
C ASP A 100 17.30 -7.87 -11.23
N GLU A 101 18.09 -6.83 -10.97
CA GLU A 101 18.53 -6.48 -9.61
C GLU A 101 17.39 -5.91 -8.77
N LEU A 102 16.39 -5.27 -9.40
CA LEU A 102 15.17 -4.88 -8.69
C LEU A 102 14.41 -6.11 -8.23
N VAL A 103 14.23 -7.12 -9.10
CA VAL A 103 13.48 -8.35 -8.76
C VAL A 103 14.15 -9.07 -7.58
N LYS A 104 15.46 -9.31 -7.64
CA LYS A 104 16.20 -9.96 -6.56
C LYS A 104 16.10 -9.19 -5.23
N GLY A 105 16.33 -7.88 -5.29
CA GLY A 105 16.29 -7.03 -4.09
C GLY A 105 14.88 -6.93 -3.50
N ALA A 106 13.86 -6.78 -4.33
CA ALA A 106 12.48 -6.71 -3.91
C ALA A 106 12.00 -8.06 -3.33
N ASP A 107 12.35 -9.20 -3.93
CA ASP A 107 11.99 -10.53 -3.40
C ASP A 107 12.50 -10.71 -1.97
N ALA A 108 13.79 -10.43 -1.73
CA ALA A 108 14.41 -10.50 -0.41
C ALA A 108 13.78 -9.52 0.59
N GLN A 109 13.45 -8.30 0.15
CA GLN A 109 12.81 -7.31 1.01
C GLN A 109 11.37 -7.70 1.37
N MET A 110 10.60 -8.22 0.41
CA MET A 110 9.21 -8.64 0.63
C MET A 110 9.15 -9.82 1.61
N LYS A 111 10.12 -10.75 1.56
CA LYS A 111 10.30 -11.81 2.57
C LYS A 111 10.45 -11.24 3.97
N LYS A 112 11.41 -10.34 4.16
CA LYS A 112 11.65 -9.68 5.46
C LYS A 112 10.40 -8.96 6.00
N ILE A 113 9.64 -8.29 5.13
CA ILE A 113 8.40 -7.61 5.53
C ILE A 113 7.37 -8.61 6.06
N ARG A 114 7.16 -9.74 5.35
CA ARG A 114 6.19 -10.77 5.76
C ARG A 114 6.61 -11.49 7.03
N GLU A 115 7.90 -11.81 7.17
CA GLU A 115 8.49 -12.40 8.39
C GLU A 115 8.28 -11.49 9.60
N ALA A 116 8.62 -10.20 9.48
CA ALA A 116 8.45 -9.22 10.54
C ALA A 116 6.98 -9.00 10.94
N SER A 117 6.05 -9.27 10.03
CA SER A 117 4.60 -9.14 10.28
C SER A 117 3.98 -10.41 10.89
N GLY A 118 4.79 -11.43 11.21
CA GLY A 118 4.31 -12.71 11.75
C GLY A 118 3.47 -13.53 10.76
N GLN A 119 3.54 -13.20 9.48
CA GLN A 119 2.77 -13.89 8.45
C GLN A 119 3.51 -15.12 7.97
N PHE A 120 2.77 -16.15 7.59
CA PHE A 120 3.37 -17.35 7.02
C PHE A 120 4.16 -16.99 5.76
N VAL A 121 5.46 -17.23 5.81
CA VAL A 121 6.37 -17.09 4.68
C VAL A 121 6.66 -18.47 4.15
N SER A 122 6.05 -18.80 3.02
CA SER A 122 6.43 -19.97 2.24
C SER A 122 7.89 -19.86 1.79
N SER A 123 8.58 -20.99 1.66
CA SER A 123 9.97 -21.05 1.18
C SER A 123 10.18 -20.60 -0.28
N GLY A 124 9.09 -20.42 -1.05
CA GLY A 124 9.14 -20.00 -2.45
C GLY A 124 9.44 -18.50 -2.66
N PRO A 125 9.61 -18.06 -3.92
CA PRO A 125 9.83 -16.66 -4.26
C PRO A 125 8.57 -15.80 -4.03
N MET A 126 8.75 -14.59 -3.53
CA MET A 126 7.66 -13.61 -3.41
C MET A 126 7.24 -13.03 -4.77
N LEU A 127 8.12 -13.10 -5.76
CA LEU A 127 7.89 -12.56 -7.10
C LEU A 127 8.00 -13.64 -8.18
N CYS A 128 7.06 -13.61 -9.13
CA CYS A 128 7.16 -14.35 -10.39
C CYS A 128 7.53 -13.39 -11.52
N GLU A 129 8.68 -13.58 -12.16
CA GLU A 129 9.04 -12.81 -13.35
C GLU A 129 8.62 -13.55 -14.63
N CYS A 130 7.68 -12.98 -15.38
CA CYS A 130 7.18 -13.57 -16.63
C CYS A 130 8.15 -13.28 -17.78
N LYS A 131 9.27 -14.00 -17.81
CA LYS A 131 10.19 -13.94 -18.95
C LYS A 131 9.63 -14.74 -20.12
N ASP A 132 9.25 -16.01 -19.91
CA ASP A 132 8.77 -16.92 -20.97
C ASP A 132 7.78 -18.00 -20.47
N THR A 133 7.25 -17.86 -19.25
CA THR A 133 6.71 -18.97 -18.45
C THR A 133 5.26 -19.36 -18.72
N GLY A 134 4.64 -18.88 -19.81
CA GLY A 134 3.21 -19.11 -20.09
C GLY A 134 2.27 -18.52 -19.03
N CYS A 135 2.79 -17.73 -18.09
CA CYS A 135 2.04 -17.05 -17.05
C CYS A 135 1.07 -16.03 -17.67
N ARG A 136 -0.16 -15.96 -17.12
CA ARG A 136 -1.26 -15.07 -17.57
C ARG A 136 -1.92 -14.37 -16.37
N SER A 137 -2.77 -13.38 -16.61
CA SER A 137 -3.44 -12.63 -15.53
C SER A 137 -4.29 -13.50 -14.62
N ASP A 138 -4.66 -14.67 -15.13
CA ASP A 138 -5.44 -15.70 -14.46
C ASP A 138 -4.61 -16.95 -14.13
N PHE A 139 -3.28 -16.95 -14.29
CA PHE A 139 -2.44 -18.15 -14.10
C PHE A 139 -0.97 -17.81 -13.81
N CYS A 140 -0.40 -18.46 -12.79
CA CYS A 140 1.02 -18.37 -12.44
C CYS A 140 1.61 -19.79 -12.37
N SER A 141 2.70 -20.04 -13.08
CA SER A 141 3.39 -21.33 -13.08
C SER A 141 4.09 -21.67 -11.75
N LEU A 142 4.36 -20.65 -10.93
CA LEU A 142 4.94 -20.83 -9.59
C LEU A 142 3.87 -21.04 -8.49
N ALA A 143 2.60 -20.74 -8.79
CA ALA A 143 1.52 -20.93 -7.84
C ALA A 143 1.09 -22.41 -7.80
N ARG A 144 1.02 -23.00 -6.61
CA ARG A 144 0.61 -24.39 -6.39
C ARG A 144 -0.72 -24.43 -5.62
N PRO A 145 -1.71 -25.23 -6.04
CA PRO A 145 -2.93 -25.44 -5.26
C PRO A 145 -2.60 -25.91 -3.84
N GLY A 146 -3.15 -25.24 -2.82
CA GLY A 146 -2.88 -25.56 -1.41
C GLY A 146 -1.44 -25.33 -0.95
N GLY A 147 -0.62 -24.64 -1.75
CA GLY A 147 0.80 -24.44 -1.47
C GLY A 147 1.26 -23.01 -1.67
N HIS A 148 2.51 -22.86 -2.11
CA HIS A 148 3.13 -21.56 -2.36
C HIS A 148 2.47 -20.80 -3.51
N CYS A 149 2.32 -19.49 -3.34
CA CYS A 149 1.95 -18.55 -4.40
C CYS A 149 2.75 -17.25 -4.21
N PRO A 150 3.42 -16.75 -5.26
CA PRO A 150 4.04 -15.42 -5.22
C PRO A 150 3.00 -14.34 -4.92
N LEU A 151 3.43 -13.21 -4.36
CA LEU A 151 2.55 -12.08 -4.07
C LEU A 151 2.26 -11.26 -5.33
N ALA A 152 3.24 -11.15 -6.22
CA ALA A 152 3.10 -10.45 -7.48
C ALA A 152 3.82 -11.17 -8.62
N GLN A 153 3.26 -10.96 -9.81
CA GLN A 153 3.77 -11.46 -11.07
C GLN A 153 4.09 -10.26 -11.95
N LEU A 154 5.37 -10.12 -12.28
CA LEU A 154 5.95 -9.00 -13.01
C LEU A 154 6.05 -9.35 -14.48
N THR A 155 5.33 -8.62 -15.34
CA THR A 155 5.32 -8.89 -16.78
C THR A 155 6.03 -7.79 -17.55
N TYR A 156 6.89 -8.20 -18.50
CA TYR A 156 7.64 -7.31 -19.38
C TYR A 156 8.49 -6.27 -18.63
N LEU A 157 8.95 -6.60 -17.41
CA LEU A 157 9.76 -5.69 -16.60
C LEU A 157 11.10 -5.37 -17.26
N SER A 158 11.65 -6.28 -18.05
CA SER A 158 12.88 -6.05 -18.83
C SER A 158 12.73 -5.00 -19.94
N HIS A 159 11.50 -4.67 -20.35
CA HIS A 159 11.23 -3.78 -21.48
C HIS A 159 11.06 -2.34 -21.00
N GLN A 160 12.15 -1.68 -20.59
CA GLN A 160 12.11 -0.31 -20.07
C GLN A 160 12.46 0.74 -21.13
N ARG A 161 12.08 2.00 -20.88
CA ARG A 161 12.43 3.11 -21.77
C ARG A 161 13.95 3.32 -21.78
N ASP A 162 14.44 3.85 -22.89
CA ASP A 162 15.80 4.36 -22.99
C ASP A 162 16.00 5.50 -21.98
N ALA A 163 17.13 5.50 -21.28
CA ALA A 163 17.47 6.52 -20.29
C ALA A 163 17.53 7.95 -20.88
N ARG A 164 17.70 8.08 -22.20
CA ARG A 164 17.72 9.36 -22.93
C ARG A 164 16.35 9.95 -23.16
N VAL A 165 15.26 9.22 -22.89
CA VAL A 165 13.90 9.75 -23.07
C VAL A 165 13.67 10.91 -22.11
N ARG A 166 13.23 12.05 -22.66
CA ARG A 166 12.83 13.20 -21.86
C ARG A 166 11.61 12.85 -21.01
N ILE A 167 11.75 13.03 -19.69
CA ILE A 167 10.65 12.86 -18.75
C ILE A 167 9.70 14.08 -18.88
N PRO A 168 8.39 13.88 -19.06
CA PRO A 168 7.42 14.97 -19.16
C PRO A 168 7.15 15.60 -17.79
N ALA A 169 6.74 16.87 -17.76
CA ALA A 169 6.56 17.63 -16.53
C ALA A 169 5.54 16.99 -15.57
N GLU A 170 4.52 16.32 -16.11
CA GLU A 170 3.45 15.63 -15.36
C GLU A 170 3.95 14.44 -14.53
N ALA A 171 5.09 13.86 -14.92
CA ALA A 171 5.79 12.78 -14.23
C ALA A 171 6.92 13.28 -13.32
N GLN A 172 7.23 14.58 -13.37
CA GLN A 172 8.27 15.22 -12.54
C GLN A 172 7.66 15.88 -11.29
N ALA A 173 6.46 15.48 -10.90
CA ALA A 173 5.81 16.08 -9.75
C ALA A 173 6.54 15.76 -8.43
N TRP A 174 7.34 14.69 -8.39
CA TRP A 174 8.21 14.39 -7.26
C TRP A 174 9.46 15.28 -7.24
N GLN A 175 9.65 16.08 -6.21
CA GLN A 175 10.77 17.01 -6.09
C GLN A 175 11.94 16.39 -5.32
N VAL A 176 12.99 15.97 -6.04
CA VAL A 176 14.17 15.30 -5.46
C VAL A 176 15.01 16.23 -4.57
N THR A 177 14.90 17.56 -4.77
CA THR A 177 15.60 18.56 -3.96
C THR A 177 14.98 18.77 -2.58
N ARG A 178 13.77 18.28 -2.34
CA ARG A 178 13.10 18.36 -1.04
C ARG A 178 13.53 17.22 -0.13
N GLU A 179 13.36 17.42 1.17
CA GLU A 179 13.56 16.35 2.14
C GLU A 179 12.62 15.17 1.82
N PRO A 180 13.12 13.92 1.74
CA PRO A 180 12.32 12.79 1.27
C PRO A 180 11.05 12.51 2.06
N LYS A 181 11.03 12.71 3.38
CA LYS A 181 9.84 12.49 4.22
C LYS A 181 8.80 13.58 3.99
N GLU A 182 9.21 14.83 3.85
CA GLU A 182 8.31 15.94 3.50
C GLU A 182 7.66 15.74 2.13
N GLU A 183 8.46 15.32 1.15
CA GLU A 183 7.95 15.05 -0.18
C GLU A 183 6.99 13.85 -0.18
N ALA A 184 7.34 12.77 0.52
CA ALA A 184 6.45 11.63 0.74
C ALA A 184 5.13 12.06 1.41
N ALA A 185 5.19 12.90 2.45
CA ALA A 185 4.03 13.40 3.17
C ALA A 185 3.01 14.10 2.24
N ARG A 186 3.49 14.83 1.23
CA ARG A 186 2.62 15.52 0.25
C ARG A 186 1.78 14.58 -0.59
N TRP A 187 2.29 13.38 -0.85
CA TRP A 187 1.65 12.38 -1.69
C TRP A 187 0.88 11.33 -0.89
N ARG A 188 0.79 11.50 0.44
CA ARG A 188 0.00 10.61 1.29
C ARG A 188 -1.48 10.67 0.94
N MET A 189 -2.17 9.54 1.08
CA MET A 189 -3.63 9.52 0.92
C MET A 189 -4.36 10.05 2.16
N GLN A 190 -3.84 9.72 3.35
CA GLN A 190 -4.27 10.29 4.61
C GLN A 190 -3.36 11.48 4.95
N PRO A 191 -3.92 12.67 5.27
CA PRO A 191 -3.13 13.69 5.92
C PRO A 191 -2.58 13.14 7.24
N ALA A 192 -1.35 13.53 7.60
CA ALA A 192 -0.83 13.27 8.94
C ALA A 192 -1.85 13.82 9.94
N VAL A 193 -2.41 12.96 10.80
CA VAL A 193 -3.26 13.42 11.89
C VAL A 193 -2.39 14.37 12.72
N SER A 194 -2.70 15.66 12.70
CA SER A 194 -2.05 16.66 13.55
C SER A 194 -2.29 16.22 14.99
N ARG A 195 -1.23 15.79 15.68
CA ARG A 195 -1.28 15.41 17.11
C ARG A 195 -1.42 16.62 18.04
N ASP A 196 -1.80 17.78 17.53
CA ASP A 196 -2.12 18.96 18.32
C ASP A 196 -3.60 18.94 18.69
N THR A 197 -3.93 18.07 19.63
CA THR A 197 -5.06 18.33 20.54
C THR A 197 -4.73 17.61 21.83
N THR A 198 -3.86 18.23 22.62
CA THR A 198 -3.82 17.97 24.06
C THR A 198 -5.25 18.20 24.57
N PRO A 199 -5.93 17.21 25.16
CA PRO A 199 -7.20 17.48 25.81
C PRO A 199 -6.92 18.46 26.96
N ALA A 200 -7.58 19.62 26.92
CA ALA A 200 -7.49 20.61 27.96
C ALA A 200 -7.79 19.93 29.31
N ALA A 201 -6.82 20.03 30.23
CA ALA A 201 -6.96 19.55 31.59
C ALA A 201 -8.23 20.15 32.21
N THR A 202 -9.11 19.28 32.68
CA THR A 202 -10.29 19.67 33.46
C THR A 202 -9.81 20.31 34.76
N PRO A 203 -10.23 21.53 35.11
CA PRO A 203 -9.86 22.11 36.39
C PRO A 203 -10.64 21.39 37.50
N THR A 204 -9.90 20.69 38.35
CA THR A 204 -10.38 20.21 39.66
C THR A 204 -10.59 21.41 40.57
N ASN A 205 -11.85 21.76 40.82
CA ASN A 205 -12.24 22.58 41.96
C ASN A 205 -12.85 21.70 43.04
N ALA A 206 -12.01 21.33 44.01
CA ALA A 206 -12.46 21.01 45.34
C ALA A 206 -12.33 22.28 46.19
N SER A 207 -13.45 22.80 46.70
CA SER A 207 -13.43 23.52 47.98
C SER A 207 -14.81 23.44 48.62
N SER A 208 -14.76 22.97 49.85
CA SER A 208 -15.79 22.77 50.86
C SER A 208 -16.60 24.01 51.20
N LEU A 209 -17.86 23.82 51.59
CA LEU A 209 -18.41 24.47 52.79
C LEU A 209 -19.51 23.57 53.38
N ALA A 210 -19.23 23.11 54.60
CA ALA A 210 -20.16 22.43 55.48
C ALA A 210 -21.20 23.41 56.03
N VAL A 211 -22.43 22.96 56.20
CA VAL A 211 -23.32 23.40 57.29
C VAL A 211 -24.11 22.17 57.76
N ASP A 212 -23.93 21.88 59.05
CA ASP A 212 -24.61 20.84 59.84
C ASP A 212 -26.06 21.22 60.21
N VAL A 213 -26.74 20.22 60.80
CA VAL A 213 -27.87 20.26 61.75
C VAL A 213 -29.26 19.92 61.17
N ALA A 214 -29.72 18.69 61.42
CA ALA A 214 -30.74 18.39 62.46
C ALA A 214 -31.25 16.93 62.40
N GLN A 215 -31.40 16.35 63.60
CA GLN A 215 -31.97 15.03 63.94
C GLN A 215 -33.46 14.84 63.61
N ALA A 216 -33.85 13.58 63.35
CA ALA A 216 -34.96 12.80 63.97
C ALA A 216 -35.05 11.46 63.22
N ASP A 217 -34.60 10.32 63.75
CA ASP A 217 -35.19 9.43 64.77
C ASP A 217 -36.36 8.54 64.28
N ALA A 218 -36.30 7.29 64.74
CA ALA A 218 -37.33 6.25 64.85
C ALA A 218 -37.71 5.31 63.66
N GLY A 219 -37.50 4.01 63.91
CA GLY A 219 -38.49 2.94 63.66
C GLY A 219 -38.30 2.13 62.37
N ALA A 220 -37.75 0.90 62.38
CA ALA A 220 -38.31 -0.38 62.86
C ALA A 220 -39.14 -1.16 61.81
N ALA A 221 -38.84 -2.46 61.75
CA ALA A 221 -39.68 -3.60 61.37
C ALA A 221 -39.89 -3.98 59.89
N ALA A 222 -39.20 -5.07 59.52
CA ALA A 222 -39.72 -6.31 58.95
C ALA A 222 -41.10 -6.33 58.27
N ALA A 223 -41.11 -6.74 56.99
CA ALA A 223 -41.88 -7.87 56.46
C ALA A 223 -41.30 -8.27 55.10
#